data_AF-A0AAJ2SG11-F1
#
_entry.id   AF-A0AAJ2SG11-F1
#
_cell.length_a   1.000
_cell.length_b   1.000
_cell.length_c   1.000
_cell.angle_alpha   90.00
_cell.angle_beta   90.00
_cell.angle_gamma   90.00
#
_symmetry.space_group_name_H-M   'P 1'
#
loop_
_entity.id
_entity.type
_entity.pdbx_description
1 polymer ?
#
loop_
_entity_poly.entity_id
_entity_poly.type
_entity_poly.pdbx_seq_one_letter_code
_entity_poly.pdbx_strand_id
1 'polypeptide(L)'
;MLYDYNKETFEKIQSLPQGFYLNYDKKKNLVLTIKVLAGVLASIVKGCPITLYLIKDEKLITLYIMDHPIMPLYFKGINFSEEDKDFKNFEAVVIDLIKAESFTLVVMNETHYQIVNSKISKKNSFNLFLKWLADSEQVFEIILSNSSFSTDNMPMYIDSFENKIWDDKLIDNKPYYKFDEYTKDGKHGYHQEFSFRNILSLYYEPNVELYHSIKKLNGEEFTDFVLMYERAIVLIESKYTISSKQTMFNKAISKAVRQLEKAETTLLEQPDSIAEPKVRHALLNFEVLLKMCVFYDDGRDLLNAFKNISHTIFLPGM
;
A
#
# COMPACT_ATOMS: atom_id res chain seq x y z
N MET A 1 -6.29 22.57 -4.95
CA MET A 1 -5.60 23.13 -3.76
C MET A 1 -5.30 21.96 -2.84
N LEU A 2 -4.05 21.72 -2.46
CA LEU A 2 -3.69 20.60 -1.56
C LEU A 2 -4.08 20.91 -0.11
N TYR A 3 -4.15 19.87 0.71
CA TYR A 3 -4.42 20.00 2.13
C TYR A 3 -3.12 20.27 2.90
N ASP A 4 -3.13 21.24 3.81
CA ASP A 4 -1.98 21.63 4.64
C ASP A 4 -2.03 20.93 6.01
N TYR A 5 -1.12 19.97 6.22
CA TYR A 5 -1.02 19.24 7.49
C TYR A 5 -0.09 19.97 8.46
N ASN A 6 -0.39 19.88 9.76
CA ASN A 6 0.65 20.16 10.76
C ASN A 6 1.71 19.04 10.72
N LYS A 7 2.92 19.38 11.15
CA LYS A 7 4.09 18.48 11.12
C LYS A 7 3.84 17.13 11.81
N GLU A 8 3.31 17.14 13.02
CA GLU A 8 3.10 15.92 13.82
C GLU A 8 2.10 14.97 13.14
N THR A 9 0.98 15.50 12.63
CA THR A 9 -0.01 14.73 11.88
C THR A 9 0.59 14.16 10.60
N PHE A 10 1.39 14.95 9.89
CA PHE A 10 2.02 14.49 8.66
C PHE A 10 3.03 13.37 8.91
N GLU A 11 3.88 13.49 9.94
CA GLU A 11 4.82 12.43 10.35
C GLU A 11 4.09 11.11 10.68
N LYS A 12 2.94 11.19 11.36
CA LYS A 12 2.09 10.01 11.62
C LYS A 12 1.56 9.40 10.33
N ILE A 13 1.06 10.21 9.40
CA ILE A 13 0.60 9.74 8.08
C ILE A 13 1.75 9.13 7.27
N GLN A 14 2.95 9.70 7.35
CA GLN A 14 4.13 9.18 6.66
C GLN A 14 4.59 7.83 7.19
N SER A 15 4.46 7.62 8.51
CA SER A 15 4.76 6.32 9.12
C SER A 15 3.81 5.20 8.65
N LEU A 16 2.63 5.54 8.13
CA LEU A 16 1.72 4.55 7.57
C LEU A 16 2.33 4.00 6.27
N PRO A 17 2.53 2.68 6.13
CA PRO A 17 2.91 2.11 4.83
C PRO A 17 1.76 2.25 3.83
N GLN A 18 0.56 1.95 4.31
CA GLN A 18 -0.76 2.07 3.70
C GLN A 18 -1.78 2.16 4.84
N GLY A 19 -2.93 2.78 4.61
CA GLY A 19 -4.03 2.84 5.57
C GLY A 19 -4.70 4.18 5.65
N PHE A 20 -5.17 4.57 6.82
CA PHE A 20 -5.81 5.86 6.97
C PHE A 20 -5.48 6.51 8.31
N TYR A 21 -5.64 7.82 8.35
CA TYR A 21 -5.53 8.63 9.54
C TYR A 21 -6.75 9.54 9.64
N LEU A 22 -7.39 9.57 10.80
CA LEU A 22 -8.55 10.43 11.07
C LEU A 22 -8.14 11.46 12.12
N ASN A 23 -8.31 12.74 11.81
CA ASN A 23 -7.92 13.81 12.71
C ASN A 23 -8.77 15.07 12.55
N TYR A 24 -8.47 16.05 13.40
CA TYR A 24 -8.98 17.41 13.26
C TYR A 24 -7.93 18.32 12.61
N ASP A 25 -8.37 19.23 11.75
CA ASP A 25 -7.55 20.34 11.28
C ASP A 25 -7.40 21.44 12.36
N LYS A 26 -6.60 22.47 12.06
CA LYS A 26 -6.41 23.62 12.98
C LYS A 26 -7.71 24.38 13.29
N LYS A 27 -8.75 24.24 12.45
CA LYS A 27 -10.08 24.83 12.60
C LYS A 27 -11.11 23.85 13.17
N LYS A 28 -10.68 22.68 13.66
CA LYS A 28 -11.53 21.59 14.19
C LYS A 28 -12.46 20.94 13.16
N ASN A 29 -12.17 21.05 11.87
CA ASN A 29 -12.85 20.25 10.86
C ASN A 29 -12.27 18.84 10.83
N LEU A 30 -13.13 17.86 10.56
CA LEU A 30 -12.73 16.47 10.39
C LEU A 30 -12.01 16.27 9.05
N VAL A 31 -10.91 15.53 9.13
CA VAL A 31 -10.09 15.17 7.98
C VAL A 31 -9.78 13.69 8.03
N LEU A 32 -10.18 13.00 6.97
CA LEU A 32 -9.84 11.60 6.72
C LEU A 32 -8.77 11.56 5.63
N THR A 33 -7.57 11.11 6.01
CA THR A 33 -6.48 10.87 5.07
C THR A 33 -6.39 9.39 4.78
N ILE A 34 -6.47 8.97 3.52
CA ILE A 34 -6.30 7.58 3.10
C ILE A 34 -5.01 7.46 2.30
N LYS A 35 -4.07 6.65 2.77
CA LYS A 35 -2.85 6.28 2.07
C LYS A 35 -3.06 4.95 1.37
N VAL A 36 -3.06 4.94 0.04
CA VAL A 36 -3.37 3.76 -0.77
C VAL A 36 -2.19 3.29 -1.61
N LEU A 37 -2.20 1.98 -1.90
CA LEU A 37 -1.29 1.39 -2.88
C LEU A 37 -1.69 1.75 -4.31
N ALA A 38 -0.72 1.59 -5.22
CA ALA A 38 -0.89 1.87 -6.63
C ALA A 38 -2.09 1.21 -7.31
N GLY A 39 -2.39 -0.05 -6.98
CA GLY A 39 -3.51 -0.77 -7.59
C GLY A 39 -4.88 -0.21 -7.20
N VAL A 40 -5.00 0.36 -6.01
CA VAL A 40 -6.26 0.86 -5.43
C VAL A 40 -6.54 2.30 -5.85
N LEU A 41 -5.47 3.07 -6.02
CA LEU A 41 -5.56 4.49 -6.37
C LEU A 41 -6.39 4.73 -7.63
N ALA A 42 -6.24 3.86 -8.63
CA ALA A 42 -6.97 3.99 -9.88
C ALA A 42 -8.49 3.83 -9.72
N SER A 43 -8.93 2.89 -8.87
CA SER A 43 -10.35 2.70 -8.58
C SER A 43 -10.93 3.92 -7.88
N ILE A 44 -10.24 4.45 -6.88
CA ILE A 44 -10.68 5.65 -6.14
C ILE A 44 -10.80 6.86 -7.07
N VAL A 45 -9.78 7.14 -7.89
CA VAL A 45 -9.79 8.27 -8.84
C VAL A 45 -10.96 8.18 -9.81
N LYS A 46 -11.30 6.96 -10.27
CA LYS A 46 -12.43 6.70 -11.17
C LYS A 46 -13.81 6.76 -10.50
N GLY A 47 -13.87 7.12 -9.21
CA GLY A 47 -15.11 7.29 -8.47
C GLY A 47 -15.68 6.00 -7.86
N CYS A 48 -14.82 5.00 -7.60
CA CYS A 48 -15.22 3.86 -6.80
C CYS A 48 -15.68 4.34 -5.40
N PRO A 49 -16.85 3.89 -4.90
CA PRO A 49 -17.32 4.25 -3.58
C PRO A 49 -16.31 3.84 -2.51
N ILE A 50 -16.03 4.76 -1.58
CA ILE A 50 -15.31 4.44 -0.36
C ILE A 50 -16.36 4.18 0.71
N THR A 51 -16.34 2.98 1.30
CA THR A 51 -17.22 2.63 2.42
C THR A 51 -16.37 2.44 3.67
N LEU A 52 -16.75 3.12 4.75
CA LEU A 52 -16.15 2.90 6.06
C LEU A 52 -17.05 1.99 6.89
N TYR A 53 -16.47 1.19 7.77
CA TYR A 53 -17.22 0.24 8.59
C TYR A 53 -16.86 0.42 10.06
N LEU A 54 -17.86 0.44 10.93
CA LEU A 54 -17.67 0.28 12.37
C LEU A 54 -18.08 -1.14 12.75
N ILE A 55 -17.20 -1.89 13.39
CA ILE A 55 -17.47 -3.27 13.82
C ILE A 55 -17.47 -3.32 15.35
N LYS A 56 -18.54 -3.87 15.93
CA LYS A 56 -18.62 -4.24 17.35
C LYS A 56 -17.87 -5.55 17.56
N ASP A 57 -16.73 -5.49 18.24
CA ASP A 57 -16.14 -6.64 18.92
C ASP A 57 -16.37 -6.48 20.43
N GLU A 58 -16.28 -7.56 21.19
CA GLU A 58 -16.54 -7.60 22.64
C GLU A 58 -15.62 -6.68 23.47
N LYS A 59 -14.60 -6.07 22.85
CA LYS A 59 -13.56 -5.25 23.53
C LYS A 59 -13.35 -3.84 22.94
N LEU A 60 -13.58 -3.59 21.65
CA LEU A 60 -13.30 -2.33 20.97
C LEU A 60 -14.19 -2.16 19.73
N ILE A 61 -14.53 -0.91 19.37
CA ILE A 61 -15.21 -0.60 18.10
C ILE A 61 -14.20 0.06 17.16
N THR A 62 -13.94 -0.57 16.02
CA THR A 62 -12.86 -0.20 15.09
C THR A 62 -13.43 0.34 13.78
N LEU A 63 -12.87 1.44 13.27
CA LEU A 63 -13.15 1.98 11.94
C LEU A 63 -12.29 1.27 10.88
N TYR A 64 -12.93 0.79 9.81
CA TYR A 64 -12.30 0.16 8.65
C TYR A 64 -12.66 0.93 7.37
N ILE A 65 -11.86 0.76 6.32
CA ILE A 65 -12.21 1.16 4.94
C ILE A 65 -12.20 -0.10 4.10
N MET A 66 -13.32 -0.50 3.49
CA MET A 66 -13.37 -1.72 2.66
C MET A 66 -13.90 -1.41 1.25
N ASP A 67 -13.25 -2.03 0.27
CA ASP A 67 -13.63 -2.06 -1.15
C ASP A 67 -14.78 -3.06 -1.39
N HIS A 68 -14.66 -4.28 -0.84
CA HIS A 68 -15.64 -5.36 -0.98
C HIS A 68 -15.58 -6.32 0.24
N PRO A 69 -16.71 -6.86 0.73
CA PRO A 69 -16.75 -7.76 1.90
C PRO A 69 -15.99 -9.08 1.72
N ILE A 70 -15.88 -9.55 0.47
CA ILE A 70 -15.24 -10.83 0.12
C ILE A 70 -13.73 -10.67 -0.15
N MET A 71 -13.24 -9.44 -0.37
CA MET A 71 -11.83 -9.17 -0.70
C MET A 71 -11.35 -7.87 -0.02
N PRO A 72 -11.18 -7.87 1.32
CA PRO A 72 -10.96 -6.65 2.08
C PRO A 72 -9.52 -6.14 1.95
N LEU A 73 -9.36 -4.89 1.51
CA LEU A 73 -8.27 -4.06 1.99
C LEU A 73 -8.60 -3.71 3.44
N TYR A 74 -7.75 -4.10 4.39
CA TYR A 74 -8.01 -3.91 5.81
C TYR A 74 -7.06 -2.86 6.39
N PHE A 75 -7.63 -1.88 7.07
CA PHE A 75 -6.87 -0.90 7.85
C PHE A 75 -7.54 -0.74 9.20
N LYS A 76 -6.77 -0.96 10.26
CA LYS A 76 -7.22 -0.80 11.65
C LYS A 76 -6.85 0.60 12.12
N GLY A 77 -7.85 1.44 12.31
CA GLY A 77 -7.69 2.73 12.97
C GLY A 77 -7.84 2.61 14.48
N ILE A 78 -6.81 2.99 15.26
CA ILE A 78 -6.87 3.06 16.73
C ILE A 78 -6.05 4.25 17.25
N ASN A 79 -6.47 4.82 18.39
CA ASN A 79 -5.79 5.88 19.13
C ASN A 79 -5.63 7.19 18.32
N PHE A 80 -6.65 7.54 17.55
CA PHE A 80 -6.81 8.84 16.92
C PHE A 80 -7.06 9.99 17.93
N SER A 81 -7.80 9.73 19.00
CA SER A 81 -8.19 10.72 20.00
C SER A 81 -8.49 10.09 21.37
N GLU A 82 -8.94 10.92 22.31
CA GLU A 82 -9.51 10.46 23.57
C GLU A 82 -10.85 9.73 23.36
N GLU A 83 -11.27 8.96 24.37
CA GLU A 83 -12.58 8.30 24.41
C GLU A 83 -13.71 9.34 24.43
N ASP A 84 -14.80 9.05 23.74
CA ASP A 84 -16.02 9.86 23.75
C ASP A 84 -16.74 9.76 25.10
N LYS A 85 -17.30 10.88 25.56
CA LYS A 85 -17.96 10.97 26.87
C LYS A 85 -19.31 10.25 26.90
N ASP A 86 -20.02 10.25 25.78
CA ASP A 86 -21.38 9.74 25.66
C ASP A 86 -21.40 8.31 25.09
N PHE A 87 -20.40 7.96 24.28
CA PHE A 87 -20.28 6.66 23.61
C PHE A 87 -19.02 5.91 24.07
N LYS A 88 -19.16 5.13 25.15
CA LYS A 88 -18.07 4.30 25.68
C LYS A 88 -17.49 3.37 24.61
N ASN A 89 -16.18 3.15 24.68
CA ASN A 89 -15.39 2.37 23.72
C ASN A 89 -15.29 2.98 22.30
N PHE A 90 -15.74 4.22 22.11
CA PHE A 90 -15.48 4.99 20.89
C PHE A 90 -14.50 6.12 21.15
N GLU A 91 -13.69 6.42 20.15
CA GLU A 91 -12.89 7.63 20.15
C GLU A 91 -13.75 8.83 19.72
N ALA A 92 -13.58 9.98 20.37
CA ALA A 92 -14.36 11.20 20.11
C ALA A 92 -14.37 11.60 18.62
N VAL A 93 -13.23 11.50 17.94
CA VAL A 93 -13.13 11.84 16.51
C VAL A 93 -13.94 10.90 15.61
N VAL A 94 -14.13 9.64 16.02
CA VAL A 94 -14.97 8.69 15.29
C VAL A 94 -16.44 9.05 15.46
N ILE A 95 -16.86 9.43 16.67
CA ILE A 95 -18.24 9.90 16.90
C ILE A 95 -18.53 11.18 16.10
N ASP A 96 -17.58 12.11 16.06
CA ASP A 96 -17.72 13.32 15.27
C ASP A 96 -17.83 13.01 13.77
N LEU A 97 -17.07 12.04 13.25
CA LEU A 97 -17.23 11.55 11.88
C LEU A 97 -18.64 11.02 11.61
N ILE A 98 -19.25 10.32 12.56
CA ILE A 98 -20.62 9.79 12.41
C ILE A 98 -21.65 10.93 12.43
N LYS A 99 -21.45 11.94 13.28
CA LYS A 99 -22.32 13.12 13.39
C LYS A 99 -22.21 14.05 12.19
N ALA A 100 -21.03 14.14 11.57
CA ALA A 100 -20.79 15.05 10.47
C ALA A 100 -21.55 14.66 9.19
N GLU A 101 -22.19 15.66 8.56
CA GLU A 101 -22.79 15.50 7.23
C GLU A 101 -21.73 15.47 6.12
N SER A 102 -20.61 16.18 6.33
CA SER A 102 -19.50 16.25 5.40
C SER A 102 -18.17 16.50 6.12
N PHE A 103 -17.07 16.06 5.51
CA PHE A 103 -15.71 16.20 6.03
C PHE A 103 -14.71 16.28 4.87
N THR A 104 -13.44 16.56 5.17
CA THR A 104 -12.38 16.61 4.14
C THR A 104 -11.78 15.23 3.94
N LEU A 105 -11.81 14.72 2.71
CA LEU A 105 -11.12 13.52 2.29
C LEU A 105 -9.82 13.91 1.57
N VAL A 106 -8.71 13.36 2.03
CA VAL A 106 -7.42 13.44 1.36
C VAL A 106 -6.97 12.04 0.99
N VAL A 107 -6.66 11.78 -0.28
CA VAL A 107 -6.10 10.50 -0.72
C VAL A 107 -4.64 10.72 -1.08
N MET A 108 -3.77 9.87 -0.55
CA MET A 108 -2.34 9.89 -0.81
C MET A 108 -1.89 8.56 -1.41
N ASN A 109 -0.87 8.59 -2.26
CA ASN A 109 -0.21 7.36 -2.71
C ASN A 109 0.86 6.89 -1.70
N GLU A 110 1.55 5.80 -2.02
CA GLU A 110 2.58 5.17 -1.21
C GLU A 110 3.78 6.09 -0.90
N THR A 111 4.05 7.08 -1.76
CA THR A 111 5.11 8.09 -1.65
C THR A 111 4.64 9.38 -0.95
N HIS A 112 3.46 9.38 -0.33
CA HIS A 112 2.88 10.54 0.37
C HIS A 112 2.48 11.71 -0.54
N TYR A 113 2.25 11.45 -1.83
CA TYR A 113 1.71 12.47 -2.73
C TYR A 113 0.21 12.55 -2.58
N GLN A 114 -0.31 13.75 -2.34
CA GLN A 114 -1.75 14.01 -2.30
C GLN A 114 -2.32 13.94 -3.72
N ILE A 115 -3.25 13.02 -3.93
CA ILE A 115 -3.90 12.75 -5.20
C ILE A 115 -5.30 13.35 -5.22
N VAL A 116 -5.99 13.28 -4.08
CA VAL A 116 -7.33 13.86 -3.89
C VAL A 116 -7.28 14.75 -2.66
N ASN A 117 -7.89 15.92 -2.76
CA ASN A 117 -8.28 16.73 -1.61
C ASN A 117 -9.67 17.28 -1.91
N SER A 118 -10.69 16.81 -1.22
CA SER A 118 -12.07 17.14 -1.53
C SER A 118 -12.94 17.08 -0.29
N LYS A 119 -13.96 17.93 -0.26
CA LYS A 119 -15.03 17.83 0.73
C LYS A 119 -15.99 16.74 0.28
N ILE A 120 -16.20 15.71 1.11
CA ILE A 120 -17.08 14.59 0.81
C ILE A 120 -18.24 14.56 1.81
N SER A 121 -19.42 14.17 1.33
CA SER A 121 -20.61 14.06 2.17
C SER A 121 -20.87 12.60 2.53
N LYS A 122 -21.56 12.38 3.64
CA LYS A 122 -21.94 11.05 4.13
C LYS A 122 -23.42 10.81 3.87
N LYS A 123 -23.79 9.61 3.41
CA LYS A 123 -25.21 9.27 3.15
C LYS A 123 -25.96 8.89 4.42
N ASN A 124 -25.29 8.28 5.40
CA ASN A 124 -25.93 7.81 6.64
C ASN A 124 -26.19 8.97 7.61
N SER A 125 -27.32 8.94 8.31
CA SER A 125 -27.64 9.89 9.39
C SER A 125 -27.20 9.37 10.77
N PHE A 126 -27.01 10.28 11.71
CA PHE A 126 -26.68 9.94 13.10
C PHE A 126 -27.77 9.08 13.78
N ASN A 127 -29.04 9.28 13.42
CA ASN A 127 -30.15 8.46 13.93
C ASN A 127 -30.04 6.98 13.52
N LEU A 128 -29.47 6.68 12.35
CA LEU A 128 -29.23 5.29 11.95
C LEU A 128 -28.14 4.64 12.81
N PHE A 129 -27.11 5.40 13.18
CA PHE A 129 -26.08 4.93 14.10
C PHE A 129 -26.66 4.62 15.49
N LEU A 130 -27.50 5.49 16.04
CA LEU A 130 -28.16 5.24 17.33
C LEU A 130 -29.03 3.98 17.32
N LYS A 131 -29.73 3.71 16.21
CA LYS A 131 -30.49 2.48 16.03
C LYS A 131 -29.57 1.26 16.01
N TRP A 132 -28.49 1.33 15.24
CA TRP A 132 -27.50 0.25 15.17
C TRP A 132 -26.88 -0.06 16.53
N LEU A 133 -26.58 0.93 17.37
CA LEU A 133 -26.04 0.68 18.72
C LEU A 133 -26.95 -0.22 19.58
N ALA A 134 -28.27 -0.10 19.42
CA ALA A 134 -29.25 -0.92 20.11
C ALA A 134 -29.53 -2.27 19.44
N ASP A 135 -28.98 -2.50 18.24
CA ASP A 135 -29.15 -3.73 17.47
C ASP A 135 -28.07 -4.78 17.81
N SER A 136 -28.43 -6.05 17.56
CA SER A 136 -27.55 -7.21 17.48
C SER A 136 -26.60 -7.20 16.27
N GLU A 137 -26.86 -6.35 15.27
CA GLU A 137 -25.95 -6.21 14.12
C GLU A 137 -24.53 -5.79 14.57
N GLN A 138 -23.54 -6.51 14.06
CA GLN A 138 -22.13 -6.28 14.37
C GLN A 138 -21.52 -5.12 13.58
N VAL A 139 -22.08 -4.78 12.42
CA VAL A 139 -21.43 -3.88 11.46
C VAL A 139 -22.31 -2.68 11.15
N PHE A 140 -21.74 -1.47 11.19
CA PHE A 140 -22.37 -0.24 10.71
C PHE A 140 -21.60 0.34 9.54
N GLU A 141 -22.27 0.44 8.40
CA GLU A 141 -21.69 1.01 7.19
C GLU A 141 -21.84 2.54 7.14
N ILE A 142 -20.73 3.21 6.91
CA ILE A 142 -20.63 4.64 6.62
C ILE A 142 -20.34 4.78 5.12
N ILE A 143 -21.38 5.09 4.36
CA ILE A 143 -21.32 5.24 2.91
C ILE A 143 -20.99 6.69 2.57
N LEU A 144 -19.85 6.90 1.92
CA LEU A 144 -19.49 8.21 1.39
C LEU A 144 -20.23 8.47 0.07
N SER A 145 -20.55 9.73 -0.21
CA SER A 145 -21.15 10.12 -1.49
C SER A 145 -20.18 9.81 -2.64
N ASN A 146 -20.63 9.12 -3.69
CA ASN A 146 -19.81 8.89 -4.88
C ASN A 146 -19.43 10.24 -5.51
N SER A 147 -18.14 10.49 -5.59
CA SER A 147 -17.56 11.59 -6.32
C SER A 147 -16.46 11.03 -7.20
N SER A 148 -16.60 11.16 -8.52
CA SER A 148 -15.46 10.92 -9.41
C SER A 148 -14.43 12.02 -9.19
N PHE A 149 -13.17 11.63 -9.02
CA PHE A 149 -12.04 12.56 -8.98
C PHE A 149 -11.33 12.63 -10.33
N SER A 150 -11.91 12.03 -11.38
CA SER A 150 -11.47 12.14 -12.76
C SER A 150 -11.53 13.62 -13.17
N THR A 151 -10.40 14.28 -13.12
CA THR A 151 -10.22 15.62 -13.65
C THR A 151 -9.07 15.55 -14.64
N ASP A 152 -9.27 16.11 -15.84
CA ASP A 152 -8.33 15.98 -16.97
C ASP A 152 -6.96 16.63 -16.72
N ASN A 153 -6.77 17.34 -15.61
CA ASN A 153 -5.47 17.79 -15.15
C ASN A 153 -5.54 18.13 -13.66
N MET A 154 -4.77 17.41 -12.84
CA MET A 154 -4.34 17.92 -11.55
C MET A 154 -2.84 17.70 -11.41
N PRO A 155 -2.04 18.77 -11.46
CA PRO A 155 -0.78 18.74 -10.75
C PRO A 155 -0.65 19.94 -9.84
N MET A 156 -0.27 19.67 -8.60
CA MET A 156 0.65 20.53 -7.88
C MET A 156 1.21 19.76 -6.68
N TYR A 157 2.52 19.86 -6.50
CA TYR A 157 3.24 19.38 -5.32
C TYR A 157 3.31 20.50 -4.28
N ILE A 158 3.21 20.12 -3.01
CA ILE A 158 3.65 20.95 -1.88
C ILE A 158 4.47 20.02 -1.00
N ASP A 159 5.73 20.37 -0.79
CA ASP A 159 6.47 19.85 0.35
C ASP A 159 5.80 20.43 1.60
N SER A 160 5.03 19.59 2.27
CA SER A 160 4.17 19.98 3.39
C SER A 160 4.97 20.35 4.64
N PHE A 161 6.28 20.10 4.65
CA PHE A 161 7.17 20.44 5.75
C PHE A 161 7.75 21.86 5.62
N GLU A 162 8.11 22.24 4.40
CA GLU A 162 8.67 23.56 4.12
C GLU A 162 7.61 24.60 3.70
N ASN A 163 6.38 24.16 3.43
CA ASN A 163 5.35 24.94 2.73
C ASN A 163 5.90 25.57 1.44
N LYS A 164 6.86 24.89 0.82
CA LYS A 164 7.48 25.26 -0.45
C LYS A 164 6.90 24.38 -1.55
N ILE A 165 6.69 24.99 -2.70
CA ILE A 165 6.58 24.24 -3.95
C ILE A 165 7.97 23.64 -4.18
N TRP A 166 8.07 22.32 -4.17
CA TRP A 166 9.31 21.63 -4.51
C TRP A 166 9.61 21.88 -6.01
N ASP A 167 10.61 22.70 -6.30
CA ASP A 167 10.97 23.10 -7.67
C ASP A 167 12.38 22.70 -8.12
N ASP A 168 13.19 22.11 -7.23
CA ASP A 168 14.62 22.01 -7.49
C ASP A 168 15.02 20.77 -8.32
N LYS A 169 14.91 20.95 -9.64
CA LYS A 169 15.64 20.22 -10.71
C LYS A 169 15.60 18.69 -10.63
N LEU A 170 14.57 18.10 -11.23
CA LEU A 170 14.52 16.69 -11.63
C LEU A 170 14.25 16.57 -13.14
N ILE A 171 14.69 15.44 -13.69
CA ILE A 171 14.68 15.01 -15.12
C ILE A 171 13.52 15.65 -15.91
N ASP A 172 13.87 16.41 -16.95
CA ASP A 172 12.96 17.10 -17.88
C ASP A 172 12.06 18.22 -17.32
N ASN A 173 12.38 18.85 -16.18
CA ASN A 173 11.80 20.13 -15.72
C ASN A 173 10.26 20.13 -15.57
N LYS A 174 9.66 19.06 -15.03
CA LYS A 174 8.20 18.92 -14.98
C LYS A 174 7.67 18.61 -13.57
N PRO A 175 7.02 19.58 -12.89
CA PRO A 175 6.41 19.37 -11.58
C PRO A 175 4.98 18.87 -11.76
N TYR A 176 4.80 17.57 -11.93
CA TYR A 176 3.45 17.02 -11.93
C TYR A 176 3.38 15.57 -11.47
N TYR A 177 2.41 15.28 -10.60
CA TYR A 177 1.84 13.95 -10.54
C TYR A 177 0.72 13.95 -11.59
N LYS A 178 0.87 13.17 -12.66
CA LYS A 178 -0.20 12.95 -13.63
C LYS A 178 -0.67 11.52 -13.47
N PHE A 179 -1.94 11.35 -13.11
CA PHE A 179 -2.54 10.03 -12.96
C PHE A 179 -2.36 9.18 -14.23
N ASP A 180 -2.50 9.76 -15.42
CA ASP A 180 -2.26 9.03 -16.67
C ASP A 180 -0.82 8.50 -16.80
N GLU A 181 0.17 9.26 -16.30
CA GLU A 181 1.56 8.82 -16.28
C GLU A 181 1.85 7.77 -15.21
N TYR A 182 1.13 7.85 -14.09
CA TYR A 182 1.11 6.82 -13.07
C TYR A 182 0.58 5.49 -13.62
N THR A 183 -0.36 5.55 -14.58
CA THR A 183 -0.96 4.38 -15.22
C THR A 183 -0.24 3.87 -16.47
N LYS A 184 0.90 4.47 -16.86
CA LYS A 184 1.68 4.02 -18.02
C LYS A 184 2.35 2.67 -17.78
N ASP A 185 2.49 1.90 -18.86
CA ASP A 185 3.15 0.59 -18.84
C ASP A 185 4.54 0.66 -18.18
N GLY A 186 4.79 -0.28 -17.27
CA GLY A 186 6.05 -0.42 -16.53
C GLY A 186 6.16 0.41 -15.24
N LYS A 187 5.31 1.43 -15.02
CA LYS A 187 5.37 2.25 -13.80
C LYS A 187 4.76 1.58 -12.58
N HIS A 188 3.71 0.79 -12.75
CA HIS A 188 3.07 0.10 -11.62
C HIS A 188 3.98 -0.93 -10.94
N GLY A 189 4.86 -1.61 -11.68
CA GLY A 189 5.85 -2.52 -11.09
C GLY A 189 6.78 -1.77 -10.15
N TYR A 190 7.31 -0.63 -10.60
CA TYR A 190 8.14 0.25 -9.78
C TYR A 190 7.40 0.77 -8.53
N HIS A 191 6.13 1.19 -8.67
CA HIS A 191 5.33 1.65 -7.53
C HIS A 191 5.00 0.52 -6.53
N GLN A 192 4.79 -0.70 -7.03
CA GLN A 192 4.62 -1.88 -6.18
C GLN A 192 5.91 -2.21 -5.42
N GLU A 193 7.06 -2.23 -6.09
CA GLU A 193 8.37 -2.41 -5.46
C GLU A 193 8.61 -1.34 -4.39
N PHE A 194 8.37 -0.07 -4.71
CA PHE A 194 8.49 1.02 -3.73
C PHE A 194 7.56 0.83 -2.52
N SER A 195 6.32 0.40 -2.75
CA SER A 195 5.36 0.10 -1.68
C SER A 195 5.85 -1.04 -0.78
N PHE A 196 6.34 -2.13 -1.38
CA PHE A 196 6.90 -3.26 -0.63
C PHE A 196 8.11 -2.86 0.18
N ARG A 197 9.01 -2.05 -0.40
CA ARG A 197 10.17 -1.52 0.32
C ARG A 197 9.75 -0.80 1.60
N ASN A 198 8.76 0.09 1.51
CA ASN A 198 8.28 0.85 2.66
C ASN A 198 7.63 -0.05 3.72
N ILE A 199 6.83 -1.05 3.30
CA ILE A 199 6.23 -2.02 4.22
C ILE A 199 7.31 -2.82 4.95
N LEU A 200 8.27 -3.37 4.21
CA LEU A 200 9.34 -4.19 4.77
C LEU A 200 10.26 -3.38 5.68
N SER A 201 10.51 -2.10 5.37
CA SER A 201 11.37 -1.23 6.18
C SER A 201 10.83 -0.92 7.58
N LEU A 202 9.56 -1.23 7.85
CA LEU A 202 8.99 -1.14 9.20
C LEU A 202 9.44 -2.27 10.12
N TYR A 203 9.87 -3.39 9.53
CA TYR A 203 10.23 -4.61 10.25
C TYR A 203 11.72 -4.94 10.13
N TYR A 204 12.38 -4.48 9.08
CA TYR A 204 13.77 -4.80 8.75
C TYR A 204 14.57 -3.55 8.41
N GLU A 205 15.78 -3.43 8.96
CA GLU A 205 16.61 -2.23 8.77
C GLU A 205 17.16 -2.15 7.32
N PRO A 206 16.92 -1.04 6.59
CA PRO A 206 17.43 -0.89 5.22
C PRO A 206 18.96 -0.90 5.13
N ASN A 207 19.51 -1.58 4.13
CA ASN A 207 20.95 -1.78 3.88
C ASN A 207 21.72 -2.52 4.99
N VAL A 208 20.99 -3.14 5.91
CA VAL A 208 21.50 -4.01 6.98
C VAL A 208 20.83 -5.37 6.87
N GLU A 209 19.50 -5.39 6.95
CA GLU A 209 18.67 -6.59 6.84
C GLU A 209 17.87 -6.60 5.53
N LEU A 210 17.41 -5.42 5.07
CA LEU A 210 16.64 -5.26 3.84
C LEU A 210 17.45 -4.58 2.73
N TYR A 211 17.60 -5.26 1.61
CA TYR A 211 18.22 -4.72 0.40
C TYR A 211 17.23 -4.76 -0.76
N HIS A 212 17.29 -3.73 -1.61
CA HIS A 212 16.37 -3.58 -2.74
C HIS A 212 17.13 -3.48 -4.07
N SER A 213 16.57 -4.07 -5.13
CA SER A 213 17.04 -4.05 -6.51
C SER A 213 18.55 -4.32 -6.66
N ILE A 214 19.06 -5.29 -5.89
CA ILE A 214 20.48 -5.66 -5.93
C ILE A 214 20.86 -6.01 -7.37
N LYS A 215 22.03 -5.57 -7.80
CA LYS A 215 22.60 -5.92 -9.09
C LYS A 215 23.70 -6.96 -8.94
N LYS A 216 23.89 -7.72 -10.02
CA LYS A 216 25.11 -8.49 -10.27
C LYS A 216 26.20 -7.54 -10.76
N LEU A 217 27.46 -7.98 -10.73
CA LEU A 217 28.61 -7.21 -11.22
C LEU A 217 28.50 -6.82 -12.71
N ASN A 218 27.75 -7.60 -13.50
CA ASN A 218 27.47 -7.30 -14.92
C ASN A 218 26.35 -6.27 -15.13
N GLY A 219 25.77 -5.73 -14.05
CA GLY A 219 24.67 -4.75 -14.08
C GLY A 219 23.27 -5.37 -14.22
N GLU A 220 23.15 -6.69 -14.41
CA GLU A 220 21.85 -7.36 -14.41
C GLU A 220 21.24 -7.36 -13.02
N GLU A 221 19.91 -7.35 -12.97
CA GLU A 221 19.17 -7.49 -11.72
C GLU A 221 19.38 -8.88 -11.12
N PHE A 222 19.66 -8.90 -9.81
CA PHE A 222 19.74 -10.12 -9.03
C PHE A 222 18.33 -10.57 -8.64
N THR A 223 17.60 -9.74 -7.91
CA THR A 223 16.17 -9.88 -7.57
C THR A 223 15.66 -8.54 -7.00
N ASP A 224 14.35 -8.37 -6.90
CA ASP A 224 13.75 -7.13 -6.40
C ASP A 224 14.12 -6.85 -4.92
N PHE A 225 14.11 -7.86 -4.04
CA PHE A 225 14.56 -7.69 -2.65
C PHE A 225 15.33 -8.89 -2.11
N VAL A 226 16.27 -8.60 -1.21
CA VAL A 226 16.95 -9.57 -0.37
C VAL A 226 16.75 -9.18 1.08
N LEU A 227 16.12 -10.05 1.85
CA LEU A 227 16.07 -9.95 3.31
C LEU A 227 17.09 -10.91 3.91
N MET A 228 17.85 -10.42 4.87
CA MET A 228 18.81 -11.19 5.65
C MET A 228 18.44 -11.02 7.11
N TYR A 229 18.04 -12.11 7.75
CA TYR A 229 17.67 -12.11 9.16
C TYR A 229 18.30 -13.33 9.82
N GLU A 230 19.19 -13.10 10.77
CA GLU A 230 20.00 -14.14 11.40
C GLU A 230 20.72 -15.03 10.36
N ARG A 231 20.37 -16.31 10.28
CA ARG A 231 20.91 -17.28 9.29
C ARG A 231 19.91 -17.60 8.17
N ALA A 232 18.84 -16.82 8.03
CA ALA A 232 17.86 -16.96 6.97
C ALA A 232 18.04 -15.88 5.91
N ILE A 233 17.89 -16.28 4.65
CA ILE A 233 17.84 -15.38 3.51
C ILE A 233 16.51 -15.54 2.81
N VAL A 234 15.84 -14.43 2.53
CA VAL A 234 14.62 -14.41 1.72
C VAL A 234 14.89 -13.62 0.44
N LEU A 235 14.74 -14.29 -0.70
CA LEU A 235 14.73 -13.67 -2.01
C LEU A 235 13.29 -13.37 -2.39
N ILE A 236 13.00 -12.10 -2.70
CA ILE A 236 11.64 -11.66 -3.04
C ILE A 236 11.64 -11.09 -4.44
N GLU A 237 10.75 -11.62 -5.28
CA GLU A 237 10.44 -11.07 -6.58
C GLU A 237 8.97 -10.64 -6.61
N SER A 238 8.74 -9.37 -6.92
CA SER A 238 7.41 -8.78 -6.99
C SER A 238 7.01 -8.56 -8.45
N LYS A 239 5.73 -8.80 -8.78
CA LYS A 239 5.21 -8.48 -10.12
C LYS A 239 3.83 -7.86 -10.06
N TYR A 240 3.69 -6.82 -10.89
CA TYR A 240 2.43 -6.18 -11.20
C TYR A 240 2.02 -6.50 -12.64
N THR A 241 0.74 -6.70 -12.88
CA THR A 241 0.18 -6.83 -14.23
C THR A 241 -0.98 -5.85 -14.36
N ILE A 242 -1.04 -5.06 -15.41
CA ILE A 242 -2.21 -4.18 -15.62
C ILE A 242 -3.33 -4.94 -16.33
N SER A 243 -2.94 -5.89 -17.19
CA SER A 243 -3.87 -6.67 -17.98
C SER A 243 -4.68 -7.64 -17.12
N SER A 244 -6.00 -7.59 -17.26
CA SER A 244 -6.92 -8.57 -16.67
C SER A 244 -6.85 -9.96 -17.31
N LYS A 245 -6.07 -10.14 -18.39
CA LYS A 245 -5.93 -11.45 -19.06
C LYS A 245 -5.13 -12.42 -18.20
N GLN A 246 -5.71 -13.59 -17.89
CA GLN A 246 -5.02 -14.68 -17.17
C GLN A 246 -3.68 -15.07 -17.80
N THR A 247 -3.58 -15.04 -19.13
CA THR A 247 -2.34 -15.38 -19.84
C THR A 247 -1.18 -14.42 -19.51
N MET A 248 -1.47 -13.14 -19.25
CA MET A 248 -0.46 -12.16 -18.84
C MET A 248 -0.06 -12.36 -17.37
N PHE A 249 -1.02 -12.71 -16.51
CA PHE A 249 -0.75 -13.10 -15.14
C PHE A 249 0.19 -14.31 -15.06
N ASN A 250 -0.14 -15.40 -15.76
CA ASN A 250 0.68 -16.61 -15.80
C ASN A 250 2.11 -16.34 -16.31
N LYS A 251 2.26 -15.45 -17.30
CA LYS A 251 3.58 -15.02 -17.79
C LYS A 251 4.37 -14.26 -16.72
N ALA A 252 3.73 -13.38 -15.97
CA ALA A 252 4.37 -12.64 -14.88
C ALA A 252 4.84 -13.60 -13.77
N ILE A 253 4.00 -14.56 -13.37
CA ILE A 253 4.40 -15.58 -12.38
C ILE A 253 5.58 -16.41 -12.89
N SER A 254 5.49 -16.92 -14.12
CA SER A 254 6.57 -17.72 -14.71
C SER A 254 7.88 -16.93 -14.80
N LYS A 255 7.81 -15.63 -15.08
CA LYS A 255 8.98 -14.75 -15.11
C LYS A 255 9.57 -14.61 -13.70
N ALA A 256 8.74 -14.34 -12.69
CA ALA A 256 9.19 -14.17 -11.31
C ALA A 256 9.88 -15.43 -10.77
N VAL A 257 9.28 -16.61 -10.99
CA VAL A 257 9.86 -17.89 -10.57
C VAL A 257 11.22 -18.11 -11.21
N ARG A 258 11.35 -17.89 -12.53
CA ARG A 258 12.64 -18.02 -13.23
C ARG A 258 13.69 -17.03 -12.73
N GLN A 259 13.28 -15.82 -12.35
CA GLN A 259 14.21 -14.83 -11.76
C GLN A 259 14.69 -15.30 -10.39
N LEU A 260 13.80 -15.82 -9.53
CA LEU A 260 14.16 -16.37 -8.23
C LEU A 260 15.03 -17.63 -8.32
N GLU A 261 14.75 -18.53 -9.27
CA GLU A 261 15.61 -19.70 -9.54
C GLU A 261 17.01 -19.25 -9.95
N LYS A 262 17.12 -18.29 -10.87
CA LYS A 262 18.42 -17.73 -11.26
C LYS A 262 19.13 -17.05 -10.10
N ALA A 263 18.40 -16.35 -9.23
CA ALA A 263 18.94 -15.69 -8.06
C ALA A 263 19.47 -16.72 -7.04
N GLU A 264 18.73 -17.80 -6.80
CA GLU A 264 19.16 -18.94 -5.99
C GLU A 264 20.41 -19.61 -6.57
N THR A 265 20.42 -19.96 -7.85
CA THR A 265 21.63 -20.52 -8.49
C THR A 265 22.82 -19.58 -8.34
N THR A 266 22.61 -18.28 -8.55
CA THR A 266 23.66 -17.27 -8.39
C THR A 266 24.14 -17.22 -6.93
N LEU A 267 23.24 -17.31 -5.95
CA LEU A 267 23.56 -17.30 -4.52
C LEU A 267 24.37 -18.55 -4.11
N LEU A 268 23.98 -19.72 -4.58
CA LEU A 268 24.57 -21.01 -4.20
C LEU A 268 25.89 -21.31 -4.94
N GLU A 269 25.96 -20.98 -6.22
CA GLU A 269 27.05 -21.40 -7.10
C GLU A 269 28.00 -20.25 -7.46
N GLN A 270 27.53 -19.01 -7.47
CA GLN A 270 28.29 -17.84 -7.94
C GLN A 270 28.13 -16.59 -7.05
N PRO A 271 28.27 -16.69 -5.72
CA PRO A 271 27.99 -15.59 -4.79
C PRO A 271 28.89 -14.36 -5.05
N ASP A 272 30.10 -14.56 -5.59
CA ASP A 272 31.03 -13.49 -5.94
C ASP A 272 30.51 -12.56 -7.03
N SER A 273 29.56 -13.02 -7.85
CA SER A 273 28.94 -12.21 -8.90
C SER A 273 27.95 -11.17 -8.39
N ILE A 274 27.57 -11.21 -7.10
CA ILE A 274 26.66 -10.25 -6.48
C ILE A 274 27.45 -8.99 -6.15
N ALA A 275 26.95 -7.83 -6.59
CA ALA A 275 27.69 -6.57 -6.46
C ALA A 275 27.74 -6.06 -5.01
N GLU A 276 26.68 -6.28 -4.22
CA GLU A 276 26.58 -5.80 -2.84
C GLU A 276 27.45 -6.64 -1.90
N PRO A 277 28.56 -6.11 -1.35
CA PRO A 277 29.49 -6.89 -0.54
C PRO A 277 28.84 -7.44 0.74
N LYS A 278 27.95 -6.69 1.41
CA LYS A 278 27.33 -7.16 2.65
C LYS A 278 26.49 -8.40 2.42
N VAL A 279 25.72 -8.39 1.34
CA VAL A 279 24.89 -9.53 0.94
C VAL A 279 25.77 -10.74 0.65
N ARG A 280 26.81 -10.57 -0.17
CA ARG A 280 27.78 -11.64 -0.46
C ARG A 280 28.39 -12.27 0.79
N HIS A 281 28.74 -11.48 1.81
CA HIS A 281 29.30 -12.02 3.06
C HIS A 281 28.26 -12.79 3.88
N ALA A 282 27.01 -12.33 3.94
CA ALA A 282 25.94 -13.04 4.63
C ALA A 282 25.64 -14.40 3.99
N LEU A 283 25.87 -14.56 2.68
CA LEU A 283 25.71 -15.83 1.98
C LEU A 283 26.66 -16.94 2.45
N LEU A 284 27.75 -16.60 3.15
CA LEU A 284 28.72 -17.60 3.57
C LEU A 284 28.21 -18.52 4.69
N ASN A 285 27.18 -18.09 5.43
CA ASN A 285 26.78 -18.74 6.69
C ASN A 285 25.26 -18.95 6.85
N PHE A 286 24.46 -18.76 5.79
CA PHE A 286 23.01 -18.99 5.89
C PHE A 286 22.68 -20.48 6.00
N GLU A 287 21.62 -20.81 6.74
CA GLU A 287 21.07 -22.16 6.90
C GLU A 287 19.80 -22.36 6.08
N VAL A 288 19.02 -21.29 5.91
CA VAL A 288 17.71 -21.34 5.27
C VAL A 288 17.65 -20.32 4.14
N LEU A 289 17.26 -20.79 2.96
CA LEU A 289 16.91 -19.95 1.82
C LEU A 289 15.41 -20.07 1.55
N LEU A 290 14.71 -18.95 1.61
CA LEU A 290 13.32 -18.83 1.20
C LEU A 290 13.23 -18.02 -0.08
N LYS A 291 12.39 -18.47 -1.01
CA LYS A 291 12.04 -17.74 -2.23
C LYS A 291 10.57 -17.34 -2.14
N MET A 292 10.28 -16.07 -2.34
CA MET A 292 8.93 -15.55 -2.29
C MET A 292 8.61 -14.78 -3.56
N CYS A 293 7.57 -15.21 -4.27
CA CYS A 293 6.97 -14.41 -5.33
C CYS A 293 5.79 -13.64 -4.76
N VAL A 294 5.74 -12.32 -4.99
CA VAL A 294 4.62 -11.49 -4.54
C VAL A 294 3.88 -10.91 -5.73
N PHE A 295 2.57 -11.10 -5.74
CA PHE A 295 1.67 -10.59 -6.77
C PHE A 295 0.56 -9.80 -6.10
N TYR A 296 0.05 -8.79 -6.81
CA TYR A 296 -1.18 -8.15 -6.40
C TYR A 296 -2.35 -9.11 -6.65
N ASP A 297 -3.22 -9.28 -5.65
CA ASP A 297 -4.44 -10.06 -5.79
C ASP A 297 -5.54 -9.19 -6.40
N ASP A 298 -6.01 -9.58 -7.57
CA ASP A 298 -7.14 -8.98 -8.28
C ASP A 298 -8.25 -10.00 -8.55
N GLY A 299 -8.29 -11.09 -7.78
CA GLY A 299 -9.31 -12.13 -7.87
C GLY A 299 -9.10 -13.14 -9.01
N ARG A 300 -7.93 -13.14 -9.67
CA ARG A 300 -7.60 -14.14 -10.70
C ARG A 300 -7.20 -15.48 -10.10
N ASP A 301 -7.49 -16.55 -10.84
CA ASP A 301 -7.29 -17.92 -10.39
C ASP A 301 -5.80 -18.29 -10.29
N LEU A 302 -5.31 -18.37 -9.05
CA LEU A 302 -3.96 -18.80 -8.72
C LEU A 302 -3.73 -20.28 -9.04
N LEU A 303 -4.74 -21.16 -8.88
CA LEU A 303 -4.59 -22.60 -9.12
C LEU A 303 -4.23 -22.89 -10.58
N ASN A 304 -4.78 -22.12 -11.51
CA ASN A 304 -4.47 -22.24 -12.93
C ASN A 304 -3.12 -21.61 -13.32
N ALA A 305 -2.61 -20.68 -12.52
CA ALA A 305 -1.37 -19.97 -12.83
C ALA A 305 -0.11 -20.82 -12.60
N PHE A 306 -0.16 -21.75 -11.63
CA PHE A 306 0.94 -22.66 -11.31
C PHE A 306 0.95 -23.97 -12.13
N LYS A 307 -0.15 -24.33 -12.81
CA LYS A 307 -0.25 -25.59 -13.59
C LYS A 307 0.84 -25.78 -14.64
N ASN A 308 1.38 -24.69 -15.18
CA ASN A 308 2.43 -24.73 -16.20
C ASN A 308 3.85 -24.60 -15.62
N ILE A 309 3.98 -24.31 -14.33
CA ILE A 309 5.28 -24.12 -13.67
C ILE A 309 5.81 -25.47 -13.15
N SER A 310 4.90 -26.36 -12.71
CA SER A 310 5.21 -27.70 -12.21
C SER A 310 5.83 -28.67 -13.23
N HIS A 311 5.83 -28.33 -14.52
CA HIS A 311 6.39 -29.20 -15.56
C HIS A 311 7.88 -28.96 -15.88
N THR A 312 8.51 -27.96 -15.24
CA THR A 312 9.92 -27.62 -15.51
C THR A 312 10.89 -28.11 -14.43
N ILE A 313 10.39 -28.66 -13.32
CA ILE A 313 11.22 -29.14 -12.21
C ILE A 313 10.82 -30.59 -11.94
N PHE A 314 11.53 -31.54 -12.55
CA PHE A 314 11.93 -32.84 -12.01
C PHE A 314 12.51 -33.68 -13.14
N LEU A 315 13.82 -33.56 -13.35
CA LEU A 315 14.67 -34.70 -13.62
C LEU A 315 15.99 -34.48 -12.87
N PRO A 316 16.15 -34.98 -11.63
CA PRO A 316 17.47 -35.35 -11.15
C PRO A 316 17.87 -36.59 -11.97
N GLY A 317 18.53 -36.36 -13.09
CA GLY A 317 19.11 -37.40 -13.92
C GLY A 317 20.59 -37.59 -13.55
N MET A 318 20.84 -38.66 -12.79
CA MET A 318 22.07 -39.47 -12.68
C MET A 318 23.42 -38.78 -12.42
#